data_AF-A0A8E0QSP3-F1
#
_entry.id   AF-A0A8E0QSP3-F1
#
_cell.length_a   1.000
_cell.length_b   1.000
_cell.length_c   1.000
_cell.angle_alpha   90.00
_cell.angle_beta   90.00
_cell.angle_gamma   90.00
#
_symmetry.space_group_name_H-M   'P 1'
#
loop_
_entity.id
_entity.type
_entity.pdbx_description
1 polymer ?
#
loop_
_entity_poly.entity_id
_entity_poly.type
_entity_poly.pdbx_seq_one_letter_code
_entity_poly.pdbx_strand_id
1 'polypeptide(L)'
;MPTALLPSSAAPFAPRCPPSVILSTSIELWLTETLKRVCKVKGPLKNVKQHTKRLKEILSLPTAIWTLCSVMFPKVPKALDVGLQYQTIHIEAYVVYVDMAYANAVAFKLTSETINTLVKFHLEVYSVYARLSTWEWSAKENQLRKLQEQFIRDVNKFIFYTDALALEGLEEDGAGELLGGRSDLAKAMVKSLFIPLQSPHPEPLWVLQGQ
;
A
#
# COMPACT_ATOMS: atom_id res chain seq x y z
N MET A 1 -16.78 -4.17 8.89
CA MET A 1 -16.97 -3.84 7.46
C MET A 1 -17.41 -5.10 6.74
N PRO A 2 -18.40 -5.07 5.83
CA PRO A 2 -18.80 -6.26 5.08
C PRO A 2 -17.58 -6.75 4.31
N THR A 3 -17.16 -7.99 4.55
CA THR A 3 -16.04 -8.60 3.85
C THR A 3 -16.49 -8.90 2.43
N ALA A 4 -16.36 -7.93 1.52
CA ALA A 4 -16.44 -8.22 0.09
C ALA A 4 -15.42 -9.32 -0.20
N LEU A 5 -15.89 -10.46 -0.74
CA LEU A 5 -15.02 -11.57 -1.09
C LEU A 5 -14.05 -11.08 -2.16
N LEU A 6 -12.80 -10.85 -1.74
CA LEU A 6 -11.74 -10.46 -2.64
C LEU A 6 -11.52 -11.54 -3.71
N PRO A 7 -11.20 -11.14 -4.96
CA PRO A 7 -10.85 -12.10 -6.00
C PRO A 7 -9.56 -12.84 -5.62
N SER A 8 -9.36 -14.02 -6.20
CA SER A 8 -8.14 -14.83 -5.98
C SER A 8 -6.84 -14.08 -6.30
N SER A 9 -6.88 -13.07 -7.19
CA SER A 9 -5.75 -12.19 -7.50
C SER A 9 -5.29 -11.32 -6.33
N ALA A 10 -6.16 -11.09 -5.34
CA ALA A 10 -5.82 -10.40 -4.11
C ALA A 10 -5.11 -11.31 -3.08
N ALA A 11 -5.04 -12.63 -3.33
CA ALA A 11 -4.36 -13.54 -2.42
C ALA A 11 -2.85 -13.24 -2.34
N PRO A 12 -2.19 -13.53 -1.20
CA PRO A 12 -0.75 -13.36 -1.04
C PRO A 12 0.00 -14.12 -2.14
N PHE A 13 1.06 -13.51 -2.68
CA PHE A 13 1.89 -14.09 -3.74
C PHE A 13 1.17 -14.42 -5.06
N ALA A 14 -0.13 -14.14 -5.18
CA ALA A 14 -0.84 -14.38 -6.43
C ALA A 14 -0.33 -13.42 -7.53
N PRO A 15 -0.18 -13.91 -8.78
CA PRO A 15 0.19 -13.07 -9.91
C PRO A 15 -0.87 -12.01 -10.17
N ARG A 16 -0.47 -10.92 -10.82
CA ARG A 16 -1.41 -9.88 -11.26
C ARG A 16 -2.39 -10.48 -12.26
N CYS A 17 -3.67 -10.16 -12.09
CA CYS A 17 -4.74 -10.53 -13.02
C CYS A 17 -5.67 -9.31 -13.23
N PRO A 18 -6.49 -9.31 -14.30
CA PRO A 18 -7.53 -8.30 -14.50
C PRO A 18 -8.41 -8.12 -13.26
N PRO A 19 -8.71 -6.87 -12.84
CA PRO A 19 -9.51 -6.63 -11.67
C PRO A 19 -10.97 -7.09 -11.85
N SER A 20 -11.61 -7.40 -10.72
CA SER A 20 -13.06 -7.56 -10.69
C SER A 20 -13.71 -6.19 -10.54
N VAL A 21 -14.66 -5.87 -11.41
CA VAL A 21 -15.34 -4.58 -11.44
C VAL A 21 -16.84 -4.82 -11.36
N ILE A 22 -17.45 -4.31 -10.28
CA ILE A 22 -18.88 -4.37 -10.01
C ILE A 22 -19.36 -2.92 -9.93
N LEU A 23 -20.21 -2.53 -10.87
CA LEU A 23 -20.80 -1.19 -10.92
C LEU A 23 -22.28 -1.27 -10.56
N SER A 24 -22.80 -0.19 -9.97
CA SER A 24 -24.23 -0.01 -9.73
C SER A 24 -25.03 0.05 -11.04
N THR A 25 -26.34 -0.18 -10.96
CA THR A 25 -27.27 0.01 -12.08
C THR A 25 -27.36 1.49 -12.50
N SER A 26 -27.14 2.41 -11.57
CA SER A 26 -26.98 3.84 -11.84
C SER A 26 -25.50 4.19 -11.90
N ILE A 27 -25.09 4.92 -12.94
CA ILE A 27 -23.70 5.30 -13.15
C ILE A 27 -23.50 6.72 -12.63
N GLU A 28 -22.51 6.90 -11.77
CA GLU A 28 -22.15 8.22 -11.26
C GLU A 28 -21.47 9.06 -12.35
N LEU A 29 -21.82 10.34 -12.42
CA LEU A 29 -21.38 11.26 -13.48
C LEU A 29 -19.86 11.41 -13.53
N TRP A 30 -19.21 11.51 -12.38
CA TRP A 30 -17.76 11.66 -12.27
C TRP A 30 -17.01 10.48 -12.92
N LEU A 31 -17.57 9.26 -12.85
CA LEU A 31 -16.94 8.07 -13.44
C LEU A 31 -17.00 8.15 -14.96
N THR A 32 -18.14 8.57 -15.52
CA THR A 32 -18.28 8.79 -16.96
C THR A 32 -17.31 9.87 -17.46
N GLU A 33 -17.16 10.97 -16.71
CA GLU A 33 -16.24 12.06 -17.05
C GLU A 33 -14.78 11.61 -17.00
N THR A 34 -14.40 10.91 -15.93
CA THR A 34 -13.07 10.32 -15.76
C THR A 34 -12.74 9.37 -16.91
N LEU A 35 -13.64 8.43 -17.24
CA LEU A 35 -13.41 7.50 -18.35
C LEU A 35 -13.37 8.23 -19.70
N LYS A 36 -14.18 9.25 -19.93
CA LYS A 36 -14.10 10.05 -21.18
C LYS A 36 -12.76 10.77 -21.32
N ARG A 37 -12.26 11.36 -20.23
CA ARG A 37 -10.96 12.03 -20.16
C ARG A 37 -9.83 11.07 -20.50
N VAL A 38 -9.82 9.92 -19.84
CA VAL A 38 -8.74 8.92 -19.88
C VAL A 38 -8.73 8.11 -21.17
N CYS A 39 -9.90 7.73 -21.70
CA CYS A 39 -9.94 6.74 -22.77
C CYS A 39 -9.56 7.28 -24.14
N LYS A 40 -9.60 8.60 -24.38
CA LYS A 40 -9.52 9.23 -25.72
C LYS A 40 -10.47 8.60 -26.77
N VAL A 41 -11.46 7.81 -26.35
CA VAL A 41 -12.32 6.99 -27.21
C VAL A 41 -13.50 7.81 -27.73
N LYS A 42 -13.69 7.77 -29.06
CA LYS A 42 -14.80 8.39 -29.80
C LYS A 42 -16.16 7.66 -29.65
N GLY A 43 -16.22 6.58 -28.89
CA GLY A 43 -17.40 5.72 -28.72
C GLY A 43 -18.30 6.11 -27.54
N PRO A 44 -19.61 5.89 -27.62
CA PRO A 44 -20.54 6.30 -26.56
C PRO A 44 -20.41 5.40 -25.32
N LEU A 45 -20.10 6.01 -24.17
CA LEU A 45 -20.25 5.42 -22.83
C LEU A 45 -21.68 5.70 -22.34
N LYS A 46 -22.61 4.77 -22.57
CA LYS A 46 -24.05 4.94 -22.30
C LYS A 46 -24.63 3.98 -21.27
N ASN A 47 -24.03 2.79 -21.11
CA ASN A 47 -24.57 1.77 -20.22
C ASN A 47 -23.51 1.18 -19.30
N VAL A 48 -23.96 0.50 -18.24
CA VAL A 48 -23.11 -0.07 -17.20
C VAL A 48 -22.10 -1.05 -17.79
N LYS A 49 -22.53 -1.92 -18.71
CA LYS A 49 -21.65 -2.91 -19.37
C LYS A 49 -20.46 -2.26 -20.08
N GLN A 50 -20.68 -1.12 -20.75
CA GLN A 50 -19.62 -0.36 -21.40
C GLN A 50 -18.65 0.25 -20.40
N HIS A 51 -19.15 0.84 -19.31
CA HIS A 51 -18.30 1.42 -18.25
C HIS A 51 -17.48 0.32 -17.55
N THR A 52 -18.12 -0.79 -17.18
CA THR A 52 -17.44 -1.95 -16.57
C THR A 52 -16.35 -2.49 -17.48
N LYS A 53 -16.67 -2.73 -18.77
CA LYS A 53 -15.70 -3.24 -19.73
C LYS A 53 -14.52 -2.29 -19.87
N ARG A 54 -14.79 -0.99 -20.01
CA ARG A 54 -13.75 0.00 -20.27
C ARG A 54 -12.85 0.23 -19.06
N LEU A 55 -13.44 0.37 -17.87
CA LEU A 55 -12.69 0.48 -16.63
C LEU A 55 -11.82 -0.77 -16.40
N LYS A 56 -12.38 -1.96 -16.65
CA LYS A 56 -11.62 -3.21 -16.55
C LYS A 56 -10.46 -3.26 -17.55
N GLU A 57 -10.67 -2.86 -18.80
CA GLU A 57 -9.61 -2.81 -19.83
C GLU A 57 -8.45 -1.91 -19.38
N ILE A 58 -8.73 -0.69 -18.94
CA ILE A 58 -7.70 0.27 -18.50
C ILE A 58 -6.93 -0.25 -17.29
N LEU A 59 -7.63 -0.70 -16.24
CA LEU A 59 -6.99 -1.17 -15.02
C LEU A 59 -6.26 -2.52 -15.20
N SER A 60 -6.55 -3.24 -16.29
CA SER A 60 -5.82 -4.47 -16.66
C SER A 60 -4.50 -4.20 -17.39
N LEU A 61 -4.23 -2.96 -17.79
CA LEU A 61 -2.98 -2.64 -18.49
C LEU A 61 -1.77 -2.89 -17.58
N PRO A 62 -0.64 -3.39 -18.11
CA PRO A 62 0.58 -3.56 -17.31
C PRO A 62 1.06 -2.25 -16.67
N THR A 63 0.83 -1.13 -17.37
CA THR A 63 1.16 0.25 -16.95
C THR A 63 0.22 0.80 -15.87
N ALA A 64 -0.91 0.13 -15.58
CA ALA A 64 -1.87 0.60 -14.60
C ALA A 64 -1.37 0.38 -13.17
N ILE A 65 -0.34 1.13 -12.79
CA ILE A 65 0.32 1.14 -11.48
C ILE A 65 -0.01 2.48 -10.83
N TRP A 66 -0.48 2.38 -9.59
CA TRP A 66 -0.94 3.50 -8.79
C TRP A 66 0.07 3.82 -7.72
N THR A 67 0.41 5.09 -7.59
CA THR A 67 1.18 5.59 -6.46
C THR A 67 0.23 5.88 -5.31
N LEU A 68 0.21 5.02 -4.30
CA LEU A 68 -0.67 5.20 -3.14
C LEU A 68 -0.16 6.32 -2.23
N CYS A 69 1.14 6.30 -1.94
CA CYS A 69 1.80 7.34 -1.15
C CYS A 69 3.32 7.27 -1.31
N SER A 70 4.00 8.32 -0.86
CA SER A 70 5.46 8.36 -0.76
C SER A 70 5.85 8.44 0.70
N VAL A 71 6.77 7.57 1.14
CA VAL A 71 7.26 7.52 2.52
C VAL A 71 8.74 7.81 2.56
N MET A 72 9.13 8.82 3.34
CA MET A 72 10.54 9.10 3.62
C MET A 72 10.99 8.26 4.80
N PHE A 73 12.08 7.54 4.61
CA PHE A 73 12.73 6.76 5.66
C PHE A 73 14.19 7.20 5.82
N PRO A 74 14.72 7.21 7.05
CA PRO A 74 16.13 7.43 7.27
C PRO A 74 16.93 6.28 6.63
N LYS A 75 18.06 6.61 5.99
CA LYS A 75 19.06 5.62 5.56
C LYS A 75 19.98 5.29 6.74
N VAL A 76 20.48 4.06 6.77
CA VAL A 76 21.55 3.68 7.71
C VAL A 76 22.78 4.56 7.39
N PRO A 77 23.37 5.25 8.39
CA PRO A 77 24.57 6.03 8.18
C PRO A 77 25.67 5.12 7.65
N LYS A 78 26.15 5.36 6.44
CA LYS A 78 27.45 4.83 6.00
C LYS A 78 28.52 5.74 6.62
N ALA A 79 29.53 5.12 7.23
CA ALA A 79 30.55 5.78 8.04
C ALA A 79 30.97 7.17 7.49
N LEU A 80 31.09 8.14 8.42
CA LEU A 80 31.59 9.52 8.25
C LEU A 80 30.67 10.59 7.62
N ASP A 81 29.43 10.30 7.22
CA ASP A 81 28.58 11.37 6.65
C ASP A 81 27.82 12.18 7.73
N VAL A 82 28.00 13.50 7.70
CA VAL A 82 27.56 14.48 8.74
C VAL A 82 26.11 14.92 8.51
N GLY A 83 25.27 14.06 7.92
CA GLY A 83 23.89 14.40 7.55
C GLY A 83 22.93 13.21 7.64
N LEU A 84 21.71 13.49 8.10
CA LEU A 84 20.59 12.55 8.02
C LEU A 84 20.23 12.33 6.55
N GLN A 85 20.73 11.25 5.95
CA GLN A 85 20.30 10.84 4.62
C GLN A 85 18.91 10.21 4.69
N TYR A 86 18.01 10.64 3.81
CA TYR A 86 16.69 10.03 3.65
C TYR A 86 16.59 9.34 2.30
N GLN A 87 15.82 8.26 2.27
CA GLN A 87 15.34 7.66 1.03
C GLN A 87 13.82 7.77 0.97
N THR A 88 13.31 8.14 -0.20
CA THR A 88 11.88 8.11 -0.47
C THR A 88 11.55 6.78 -1.11
N ILE A 89 10.58 6.07 -0.56
CA ILE A 89 10.00 4.86 -1.14
C ILE A 89 8.60 5.24 -1.63
N HIS A 90 8.37 5.09 -2.94
CA HIS A 90 7.04 5.19 -3.52
C HIS A 90 6.31 3.87 -3.29
N ILE A 91 5.13 3.94 -2.68
CA ILE A 91 4.29 2.77 -2.44
C ILE A 91 3.40 2.58 -3.65
N GLU A 92 3.77 1.63 -4.48
CA GLU A 92 3.08 1.33 -5.72
C GLU A 92 2.17 0.11 -5.58
N ALA A 93 1.01 0.19 -6.22
CA ALA A 93 0.00 -0.85 -6.17
C ALA A 93 -0.79 -0.91 -7.48
N TYR A 94 -1.57 -1.96 -7.66
CA TYR A 94 -2.55 -2.07 -8.75
C TYR A 94 -3.93 -2.38 -8.19
N VAL A 95 -4.95 -1.94 -8.90
CA VAL A 95 -6.34 -2.23 -8.54
C VAL A 95 -6.64 -3.72 -8.77
N VAL A 96 -7.20 -4.38 -7.75
CA VAL A 96 -7.65 -5.78 -7.84
C VAL A 96 -9.16 -5.91 -7.80
N TYR A 97 -9.84 -4.94 -7.18
CA TYR A 97 -11.28 -4.98 -6.97
C TYR A 97 -11.86 -3.58 -6.98
N VAL A 98 -13.00 -3.41 -7.66
CA VAL A 98 -13.83 -2.21 -7.65
C VAL A 98 -15.26 -2.64 -7.41
N ASP A 99 -15.89 -2.10 -6.37
CA ASP A 99 -17.30 -2.30 -6.09
C ASP A 99 -17.97 -0.96 -5.80
N MET A 100 -18.75 -0.49 -6.78
CA MET A 100 -19.57 0.71 -6.67
C MET A 100 -21.06 0.38 -6.48
N ALA A 101 -21.41 -0.90 -6.33
CA ALA A 101 -22.80 -1.33 -6.13
C ALA A 101 -23.13 -1.50 -4.64
N TYR A 102 -22.21 -2.03 -3.83
CA TYR A 102 -22.45 -2.33 -2.42
C TYR A 102 -21.50 -1.58 -1.49
N ALA A 103 -20.19 -1.78 -1.64
CA ALA A 103 -19.20 -1.20 -0.73
C ALA A 103 -18.80 0.24 -1.06
N ASN A 104 -19.04 0.69 -2.29
CA ASN A 104 -18.50 1.91 -2.87
C ASN A 104 -16.99 2.07 -2.63
N ALA A 105 -16.23 1.00 -2.89
CA ALA A 105 -14.83 0.87 -2.53
C ALA A 105 -13.97 0.31 -3.67
N VAL A 106 -12.69 0.64 -3.61
CA VAL A 106 -11.63 0.13 -4.48
C VAL A 106 -10.56 -0.50 -3.60
N ALA A 107 -10.08 -1.67 -4.01
CA ALA A 107 -9.02 -2.38 -3.33
C ALA A 107 -7.75 -2.41 -4.19
N PHE A 108 -6.63 -2.04 -3.56
CA PHE A 108 -5.30 -1.99 -4.15
C PHE A 108 -4.41 -3.05 -3.53
N LYS A 109 -3.67 -3.77 -4.37
CA LYS A 109 -2.63 -4.72 -3.96
C LYS A 109 -1.26 -4.18 -4.34
N LEU A 110 -0.30 -4.25 -3.42
CA LEU A 110 1.06 -3.75 -3.66
C LEU A 110 1.73 -4.50 -4.82
N THR A 111 2.59 -3.78 -5.55
CA THR A 111 3.47 -4.41 -6.54
C THR A 111 4.51 -5.28 -5.85
N SER A 112 5.00 -6.32 -6.55
CA SER A 112 6.08 -7.16 -6.03
C SER A 112 7.35 -6.34 -5.75
N GLU A 113 7.60 -5.29 -6.54
CA GLU A 113 8.72 -4.36 -6.34
C GLU A 113 8.58 -3.58 -5.04
N THR A 114 7.39 -3.03 -4.75
CA THR A 114 7.10 -2.36 -3.49
C THR A 114 7.24 -3.32 -2.31
N ILE A 115 6.69 -4.52 -2.42
CA ILE A 115 6.79 -5.57 -1.38
C ILE A 115 8.26 -5.88 -1.09
N ASN A 116 9.06 -6.18 -2.11
CA ASN A 116 10.48 -6.51 -1.97
C ASN A 116 11.26 -5.36 -1.34
N THR A 117 10.98 -4.13 -1.76
CA THR A 117 11.60 -2.91 -1.23
C THR A 117 11.29 -2.71 0.25
N LEU A 118 10.03 -2.90 0.66
CA LEU A 118 9.61 -2.81 2.07
C LEU A 118 10.22 -3.93 2.91
N VAL A 119 10.25 -5.17 2.42
CA VAL A 119 10.85 -6.33 3.11
C VAL A 119 12.35 -6.10 3.35
N LYS A 120 13.06 -5.61 2.33
CA LYS A 120 14.48 -5.27 2.43
C LYS A 120 14.71 -4.13 3.43
N PHE A 121 13.88 -3.09 3.36
CA PHE A 121 13.95 -1.97 4.30
C PHE A 121 13.71 -2.42 5.75
N HIS A 122 12.73 -3.30 5.99
CA HIS A 122 12.45 -3.84 7.31
C HIS A 122 13.66 -4.59 7.89
N LEU A 123 14.34 -5.38 7.07
CA LEU A 123 15.50 -6.18 7.49
C LEU A 123 16.76 -5.34 7.71
N GLU A 124 17.12 -4.52 6.71
CA GLU A 124 18.42 -3.86 6.66
C GLU A 124 18.47 -2.54 7.43
N VAL A 125 17.32 -1.88 7.61
CA VAL A 125 17.25 -0.56 8.23
C VAL A 125 16.45 -0.60 9.52
N TYR A 126 15.18 -0.98 9.46
CA TYR A 126 14.28 -0.91 10.61
C TYR A 126 14.73 -1.84 11.75
N SER A 127 15.02 -3.10 11.43
CA SER A 127 15.47 -4.10 12.41
C SER A 127 16.86 -3.78 12.97
N VAL A 128 17.76 -3.25 12.13
CA VAL A 128 19.09 -2.80 12.58
C VAL A 128 18.97 -1.62 13.54
N TYR A 129 18.14 -0.64 13.22
CA TYR A 129 17.89 0.50 14.09
C TYR A 129 17.29 0.05 15.42
N ALA A 130 16.22 -0.76 15.40
CA ALA A 130 15.57 -1.27 16.60
C ALA A 130 16.53 -2.08 17.48
N ARG A 131 17.46 -2.84 16.87
CA ARG A 131 18.50 -3.57 17.59
C ARG A 131 19.49 -2.64 18.28
N LEU A 132 19.94 -1.58 17.62
CA LEU A 132 20.91 -0.64 18.18
C LEU A 132 20.30 0.33 19.21
N SER A 133 19.01 0.67 19.07
CA SER A 133 18.31 1.62 19.94
C SER A 133 17.77 1.00 21.23
N THR A 134 17.89 -0.32 21.39
CA THR A 134 17.40 -1.04 22.57
C THR A 134 18.53 -1.81 23.24
N TRP A 135 18.42 -2.03 24.56
CA TRP A 135 19.40 -2.81 25.32
C TRP A 135 19.43 -4.30 24.89
N GLU A 136 20.42 -5.08 25.32
CA GLU A 136 20.57 -6.49 24.90
C GLU A 136 19.88 -7.46 25.87
N TRP A 137 19.04 -8.38 25.35
CA TRP A 137 18.43 -9.47 26.11
C TRP A 137 18.43 -10.79 25.33
N SER A 138 18.39 -11.91 26.03
CA SER A 138 18.60 -13.26 25.47
C SER A 138 17.69 -13.63 24.30
N ALA A 139 16.45 -13.13 24.28
CA ALA A 139 15.46 -13.43 23.24
C ALA A 139 15.41 -12.41 22.10
N LYS A 140 16.19 -11.33 22.15
CA LYS A 140 16.09 -10.17 21.24
C LYS A 140 16.23 -10.55 19.77
N GLU A 141 17.30 -11.27 19.46
CA GLU A 141 17.59 -11.69 18.09
C GLU A 141 16.51 -12.64 17.53
N ASN A 142 15.93 -13.48 18.40
CA ASN A 142 14.82 -14.35 18.02
C ASN A 142 13.53 -13.56 17.77
N GLN A 143 13.26 -12.51 18.56
CA GLN A 143 12.13 -11.62 18.33
C GLN A 143 12.28 -10.85 17.01
N LEU A 144 13.47 -10.33 16.70
CA LEU A 144 13.74 -9.64 15.43
C LEU A 144 13.48 -10.53 14.21
N ARG A 145 13.93 -11.80 14.25
CA ARG A 145 13.60 -12.77 13.20
C ARG A 145 12.09 -13.01 13.06
N LYS A 146 11.38 -13.19 14.18
CA LYS A 146 9.92 -13.36 14.16
C LYS A 146 9.20 -12.13 13.60
N LEU A 147 9.67 -10.92 13.93
CA LEU A 147 9.12 -9.68 13.38
C LEU A 147 9.35 -9.60 11.87
N GLN A 148 10.53 -9.98 11.36
CA GLN A 148 10.79 -10.05 9.92
C GLN A 148 9.85 -11.03 9.22
N GLU A 149 9.69 -12.24 9.75
CA GLU A 149 8.79 -13.24 9.19
C GLU A 149 7.33 -12.77 9.20
N GLN A 150 6.91 -12.13 10.29
CA GLN A 150 5.57 -11.55 10.42
C GLN A 150 5.37 -10.42 9.40
N PHE A 151 6.33 -9.51 9.27
CA PHE A 151 6.30 -8.43 8.31
C PHE A 151 6.16 -8.94 6.88
N ILE A 152 6.94 -9.95 6.48
CA ILE A 152 6.84 -10.59 5.16
C ILE A 152 5.42 -11.12 4.92
N ARG A 153 4.82 -11.77 5.91
CA ARG A 153 3.45 -12.29 5.78
C ARG A 153 2.43 -11.17 5.64
N ASP A 154 2.54 -10.12 6.46
CA ASP A 154 1.54 -9.06 6.52
C ASP A 154 1.61 -8.14 5.30
N VAL A 155 2.82 -7.78 4.85
CA VAL A 155 2.98 -6.95 3.64
C VAL A 155 2.49 -7.68 2.38
N ASN A 156 2.64 -9.00 2.30
CA ASN A 156 2.11 -9.80 1.18
C ASN A 156 0.58 -9.97 1.23
N LYS A 157 -0.02 -9.87 2.42
CA LYS A 157 -1.47 -9.87 2.62
C LYS A 157 -2.09 -8.48 2.55
N PHE A 158 -1.26 -7.45 2.51
CA PHE A 158 -1.72 -6.07 2.57
C PHE A 158 -2.57 -5.73 1.35
N ILE A 159 -3.80 -5.33 1.62
CA ILE A 159 -4.73 -4.78 0.65
C ILE A 159 -5.20 -3.44 1.19
N PHE A 160 -4.99 -2.38 0.42
CA PHE A 160 -5.47 -1.06 0.78
C PHE A 160 -6.87 -0.85 0.21
N TYR A 161 -7.84 -0.58 1.08
CA TYR A 161 -9.20 -0.23 0.69
C TYR A 161 -9.43 1.26 0.88
N THR A 162 -10.11 1.86 -0.09
CA THR A 162 -10.57 3.24 -0.03
C THR A 162 -11.87 3.37 -0.82
N ASP A 163 -12.55 4.50 -0.69
CA ASP A 163 -13.75 4.81 -1.45
C ASP A 163 -13.50 4.88 -2.97
N ALA A 164 -14.54 4.60 -3.76
CA ALA A 164 -14.42 4.50 -5.22
C ALA A 164 -14.03 5.81 -5.91
N LEU A 165 -14.26 6.97 -5.29
CA LEU A 165 -13.82 8.27 -5.82
C LEU A 165 -12.29 8.36 -5.92
N ALA A 166 -11.53 7.45 -5.30
CA ALA A 166 -10.11 7.31 -5.59
C ALA A 166 -9.80 7.16 -7.09
N LEU A 167 -10.73 6.56 -7.87
CA LEU A 167 -10.58 6.40 -9.31
C LEU A 167 -10.64 7.72 -10.09
N GLU A 168 -11.01 8.86 -9.48
CA GLU A 168 -10.90 10.17 -10.13
C GLU A 168 -9.46 10.51 -10.52
N GLY A 169 -8.47 9.97 -9.79
CA GLY A 169 -7.04 10.12 -10.08
C GLY A 169 -6.53 9.24 -11.23
N LEU A 170 -7.41 8.52 -11.94
CA LEU A 170 -7.04 7.67 -13.07
C LEU A 170 -6.51 8.50 -14.26
N GLU A 171 -5.39 8.04 -14.82
CA GLU A 171 -4.72 8.59 -15.99
C GLU A 171 -4.83 7.69 -17.22
N GLU A 172 -4.43 8.22 -18.39
CA GLU A 172 -4.62 7.63 -19.73
C GLU A 172 -4.09 6.19 -19.89
N ASP A 173 -2.99 5.86 -19.24
CA ASP A 173 -2.32 4.56 -19.26
C ASP A 173 -2.81 3.61 -18.15
N GLY A 174 -3.83 4.04 -17.41
CA GLY A 174 -4.41 3.36 -16.27
C GLY A 174 -3.65 3.53 -14.96
N ALA A 175 -2.52 4.26 -14.97
CA ALA A 175 -1.85 4.70 -13.76
C ALA A 175 -2.72 5.72 -13.01
N GLY A 176 -2.27 6.11 -11.84
CA GLY A 176 -2.94 7.16 -11.08
C GLY A 176 -2.31 7.38 -9.71
N GLU A 177 -2.85 8.37 -9.02
CA GLU A 177 -2.48 8.71 -7.65
C GLU A 177 -3.71 8.91 -6.77
N LEU A 178 -3.53 8.68 -5.47
CA LEU A 178 -4.61 8.89 -4.51
C LEU A 178 -4.78 10.37 -4.19
N LEU A 179 -5.94 10.92 -4.55
CA LEU A 179 -6.32 12.31 -4.24
C LEU A 179 -7.04 12.43 -2.90
N GLY A 180 -7.17 13.66 -2.38
CA GLY A 180 -8.08 13.99 -1.28
C GLY A 180 -7.75 13.35 0.07
N GLY A 181 -6.48 13.39 0.52
CA GLY A 181 -6.04 12.86 1.82
C GLY A 181 -5.97 11.34 1.91
N ARG A 182 -6.49 10.61 0.91
CA ARG A 182 -6.40 9.13 0.82
C ARG A 182 -4.96 8.64 0.79
N SER A 183 -4.03 9.44 0.26
CA SER A 183 -2.61 9.13 0.31
C SER A 183 -2.07 9.09 1.75
N ASP A 184 -2.54 9.96 2.64
CA ASP A 184 -2.12 9.95 4.03
C ASP A 184 -2.71 8.76 4.80
N LEU A 185 -3.93 8.34 4.46
CA LEU A 185 -4.49 7.08 4.97
C LEU A 185 -3.67 5.87 4.52
N ALA A 186 -3.32 5.79 3.23
CA ALA A 186 -2.45 4.73 2.71
C ALA A 186 -1.10 4.72 3.42
N LYS A 187 -0.49 5.89 3.62
CA LYS A 187 0.76 6.07 4.35
C LYS A 187 0.68 5.60 5.79
N ALA A 188 -0.40 5.94 6.51
CA ALA A 188 -0.61 5.48 7.88
C ALA A 188 -0.78 3.96 7.96
N MET A 189 -1.54 3.37 7.03
CA MET A 189 -1.75 1.92 6.96
C MET A 189 -0.44 1.16 6.64
N VAL A 190 0.37 1.65 5.71
CA VAL A 190 1.70 1.07 5.42
C VAL A 190 2.62 1.19 6.64
N LYS A 191 2.63 2.33 7.32
CA LYS A 191 3.42 2.51 8.55
C LYS A 191 3.00 1.54 9.66
N SER A 192 1.72 1.20 9.74
CA SER A 192 1.22 0.26 10.75
C SER A 192 1.75 -1.17 10.62
N LEU A 193 2.29 -1.54 9.44
CA LEU A 193 2.96 -2.83 9.23
C LEU A 193 4.28 -2.94 10.02
N PHE A 194 4.91 -1.81 10.34
CA PHE A 194 6.17 -1.77 11.07
C PHE A 194 5.92 -1.88 12.57
N ILE A 195 5.78 -3.11 13.05
CA ILE A 195 5.56 -3.40 14.48
C ILE A 195 6.87 -3.14 15.25
N PRO A 196 6.85 -2.38 16.36
CA PRO A 196 8.05 -2.10 17.14
C PRO A 196 8.55 -3.34 17.90
N LEU A 197 9.87 -3.43 18.07
CA LEU A 197 10.48 -4.42 18.96
C LEU A 197 10.04 -4.14 20.41
N GLN A 198 9.47 -5.15 21.06
CA GLN A 198 8.99 -5.04 22.44
C GLN A 198 9.98 -5.69 23.41
N SER A 199 10.52 -4.89 24.32
CA SER A 199 11.33 -5.41 25.43
C SER A 199 10.42 -6.09 26.46
N PRO A 200 10.82 -7.23 27.04
CA PRO A 200 10.04 -7.92 28.07
C PRO A 200 9.96 -7.16 29.40
N HIS A 201 10.80 -6.15 29.60
CA HIS A 201 10.79 -5.30 30.79
C HIS A 201 10.74 -3.82 30.37
N PRO A 202 10.03 -2.95 31.13
CA PRO A 202 10.16 -1.50 30.95
C PRO A 202 11.63 -1.12 31.04
N GLU A 203 12.07 -0.11 30.28
CA GLU A 203 13.44 0.40 30.38
C GLU A 203 13.79 0.62 31.86
N PRO A 204 14.96 0.16 32.33
CA PRO A 204 15.41 0.56 33.65
C PRO A 204 15.55 2.09 33.63
N LEU A 205 14.60 2.78 34.26
CA LEU A 205 14.73 4.18 34.61
C LEU A 205 16.02 4.27 35.40
N TRP A 206 17.06 4.85 34.81
CA TRP A 206 18.25 5.23 35.54
C TRP A 206 17.78 6.27 36.54
N VAL A 207 17.45 5.82 37.76
CA VAL A 207 17.27 6.71 38.89
C VAL A 207 18.62 7.39 39.04
N LEU A 208 18.70 8.67 38.67
CA LEU A 208 19.80 9.54 39.02
C LEU A 208 19.83 9.60 40.56
N GLN A 209 20.47 8.63 41.19
CA GLN A 209 20.92 8.78 42.57
C GLN A 209 22.05 9.78 42.52
N GLY A 210 21.71 11.05 42.77
CA GLY A 210 22.69 12.09 43.04
C GLY A 210 23.58 11.66 44.20
N GLN A 211 24.89 11.68 43.96
CA GLN A 211 25.90 11.88 44.99
C GLN A 211 26.39 13.32 44.89
#